data_AF-A0A2S7TZN5-F1
#
_entry.id   AF-A0A2S7TZN5-F1
#
_cell.length_a   1.000
_cell.length_b   1.000
_cell.length_c   1.000
_cell.angle_alpha   90.00
_cell.angle_beta   90.00
_cell.angle_gamma   90.00
#
_symmetry.space_group_name_H-M   'P 1'
#
loop_
_entity.id
_entity.type
_entity.pdbx_description
1 polymer ?
#
loop_
_entity_poly.entity_id
_entity_poly.type
_entity_poly.pdbx_seq_one_letter_code
_entity_poly.pdbx_strand_id
1 'polypeptide(L)'
;MKAPPNISLKKQIPSNLSLIGRRIVSGLLFFIFVAVAAADSAELPKGTDHFLNDMMTPFWATDTMINESVLMVSNGTESPKARLLFPAIKILSVKNAALDKTYKEGVDWVYANDTLSLVPGSSAPSLTTQQMYPAEKKKGWTFPKRGGGLVLFQEGHYFHDHQLAVTYTHKKGLWKGPVPEYAGTSLPNTLSKLKAGKPAKIVLYGDSITKGGNASGFTGALPGMPPFGELFVEYLRSVYDSSITVENTAVGGKASPWGIANVHARVTV
;
A
#
# COMPACT_ATOMS: atom_id res chain seq x y z
N MET A 1 45.40 -27.69 31.64
CA MET A 1 45.74 -27.76 30.20
C MET A 1 45.15 -26.50 29.57
N LYS A 2 45.84 -25.36 29.37
CA LYS A 2 47.07 -25.02 28.62
C LYS A 2 47.03 -25.38 27.13
N ALA A 3 46.49 -24.43 26.35
CA ALA A 3 46.84 -23.90 25.01
C ALA A 3 46.89 -24.86 23.78
N PRO A 4 46.88 -24.37 22.51
CA PRO A 4 46.79 -22.99 22.03
C PRO A 4 45.81 -22.72 20.84
N PRO A 5 45.63 -21.44 20.46
CA PRO A 5 45.06 -21.01 19.19
C PRO A 5 46.08 -21.09 18.04
N ASN A 6 45.62 -21.39 16.83
CA ASN A 6 46.48 -21.39 15.64
C ASN A 6 46.60 -19.98 15.06
N ILE A 7 47.79 -19.41 15.19
CA ILE A 7 48.30 -18.24 14.48
C ILE A 7 48.80 -18.70 13.11
N SER A 8 48.46 -17.99 12.03
CA SER A 8 49.29 -18.01 10.82
C SER A 8 49.57 -16.58 10.37
N LEU A 9 50.78 -16.15 10.71
CA LEU A 9 51.48 -14.99 10.17
C LEU A 9 52.06 -15.37 8.81
N LYS A 10 51.75 -14.61 7.76
CA LYS A 10 52.64 -14.45 6.61
C LYS A 10 52.92 -12.97 6.38
N LYS A 11 54.03 -12.51 6.94
CA LYS A 11 54.81 -11.37 6.44
C LYS A 11 55.80 -11.90 5.41
N GLN A 12 55.89 -11.26 4.25
CA GLN A 12 57.18 -10.87 3.66
C GLN A 12 56.99 -9.96 2.45
N ILE A 13 57.47 -8.72 2.60
CA ILE A 13 57.89 -7.79 1.53
C ILE A 13 59.42 -7.69 1.70
N PRO A 14 60.21 -7.76 0.61
CA PRO A 14 61.00 -6.61 0.13
C PRO A 14 61.04 -6.52 -1.41
N SER A 15 60.77 -5.39 -2.07
CA SER A 15 61.55 -4.15 -2.29
C SER A 15 62.35 -4.10 -3.62
N ASN A 16 62.03 -3.08 -4.43
CA ASN A 16 62.86 -2.30 -5.38
C ASN A 16 63.28 -2.88 -6.75
N LEU A 17 62.83 -2.24 -7.85
CA LEU A 17 63.58 -1.41 -8.84
C LEU A 17 62.62 -1.11 -10.04
N SER A 18 62.29 0.17 -10.37
CA SER A 18 62.85 1.00 -11.46
C SER A 18 62.61 0.41 -12.88
N LEU A 19 62.13 1.06 -13.96
CA LEU A 19 62.12 2.45 -14.42
C LEU A 19 61.27 2.55 -15.73
N ILE A 20 60.76 3.75 -16.06
CA ILE A 20 60.47 4.32 -17.41
C ILE A 20 59.33 3.73 -18.27
N GLY A 21 58.39 4.61 -18.61
CA GLY A 21 57.47 4.45 -19.74
C GLY A 21 56.50 5.61 -19.93
N ARG A 22 56.99 6.83 -20.19
CA ARG A 22 56.16 7.96 -20.65
C ARG A 22 55.68 7.69 -22.07
N ARG A 23 54.36 7.73 -22.32
CA ARG A 23 53.78 8.29 -23.56
C ARG A 23 52.53 9.11 -23.25
N ILE A 24 52.61 10.36 -23.65
CA ILE A 24 51.56 11.39 -23.75
C ILE A 24 50.71 11.08 -24.98
N VAL A 25 49.40 11.34 -24.92
CA VAL A 25 48.52 11.95 -25.96
C VAL A 25 47.11 12.02 -25.34
N SER A 26 46.71 13.18 -24.82
CA SER A 26 45.83 14.18 -25.46
C SER A 26 44.34 13.89 -25.25
N GLY A 27 43.63 14.83 -24.63
CA GLY A 27 42.18 14.74 -24.42
C GLY A 27 41.67 15.85 -23.51
N LEU A 28 41.71 17.09 -24.02
CA LEU A 28 41.07 18.27 -23.48
C LEU A 28 39.54 18.02 -23.37
N LEU A 29 38.88 18.25 -22.22
CA LEU A 29 37.50 18.77 -22.18
C LEU A 29 37.06 19.16 -20.75
N PHE A 30 37.03 20.48 -20.55
CA PHE A 30 36.05 21.28 -19.79
C PHE A 30 35.08 20.55 -18.83
N PHE A 31 35.28 20.72 -17.52
CA PHE A 31 34.20 20.58 -16.53
C PHE A 31 33.52 21.93 -16.32
N ILE A 32 32.36 22.12 -16.96
CA ILE A 32 31.37 23.11 -16.50
C ILE A 32 30.47 22.39 -15.50
N PHE A 33 30.57 22.78 -14.24
CA PHE A 33 29.58 22.46 -13.22
C PHE A 33 28.36 23.37 -13.45
N VAL A 34 27.27 22.81 -13.97
CA VAL A 34 25.92 23.32 -13.75
C VAL A 34 25.14 22.18 -13.11
N ALA A 35 25.10 22.19 -11.78
CA ALA A 35 24.22 21.34 -11.02
C ALA A 35 22.80 21.93 -11.08
N VAL A 36 22.03 21.52 -12.08
CA VAL A 36 20.57 21.49 -11.93
C VAL A 36 20.27 20.16 -11.24
N ALA A 37 19.98 20.23 -9.94
CA ALA A 37 19.42 19.09 -9.23
C ALA A 37 17.98 18.88 -9.74
N ALA A 38 17.84 18.16 -10.85
CA ALA A 38 16.64 17.40 -11.08
C ALA A 38 16.58 16.33 -9.98
N ALA A 39 15.48 16.29 -9.23
CA ALA A 39 15.22 15.20 -8.33
C ALA A 39 15.26 13.91 -9.17
N ASP A 40 16.28 13.08 -8.95
CA ASP A 40 16.39 11.76 -9.55
C ASP A 40 15.08 11.02 -9.26
N SER A 41 14.28 10.83 -10.30
CA SER A 41 13.29 9.78 -10.36
C SER A 41 14.08 8.47 -10.33
N ALA A 42 14.29 7.94 -9.12
CA ALA A 42 14.95 6.66 -8.94
C ALA A 42 14.28 5.61 -9.82
N GLU A 43 15.00 5.10 -10.81
CA GLU A 43 14.58 3.94 -11.58
C GLU A 43 14.30 2.78 -10.62
N LEU A 44 13.12 2.17 -10.76
CA LEU A 44 12.67 1.07 -9.91
C LEU A 44 13.60 -0.14 -10.09
N PRO A 45 14.19 -0.70 -9.01
CA PRO A 45 15.03 -1.88 -9.09
C PRO A 45 14.27 -3.14 -9.57
N LYS A 46 15.02 -3.99 -10.29
CA LYS A 46 14.58 -5.21 -10.97
C LYS A 46 13.73 -6.17 -10.12
N GLY A 47 12.56 -6.55 -10.65
CA GLY A 47 11.84 -7.77 -10.29
C GLY A 47 10.63 -7.61 -9.36
N THR A 48 9.94 -6.47 -9.39
CA THR A 48 8.78 -6.24 -8.52
C THR A 48 7.48 -6.75 -9.13
N ASP A 49 6.79 -7.58 -8.35
CA ASP A 49 5.40 -7.98 -8.49
C ASP A 49 4.53 -6.77 -8.90
N HIS A 50 3.97 -6.80 -10.11
CA HIS A 50 3.12 -5.74 -10.67
C HIS A 50 2.01 -5.35 -9.68
N PHE A 51 1.53 -6.31 -8.89
CA PHE A 51 0.55 -6.09 -7.84
C PHE A 51 1.03 -5.13 -6.75
N LEU A 52 2.23 -5.33 -6.20
CA LEU A 52 2.77 -4.47 -5.14
C LEU A 52 2.96 -3.03 -5.63
N ASN A 53 3.45 -2.85 -6.86
CA ASN A 53 3.61 -1.53 -7.46
C ASN A 53 2.28 -0.82 -7.66
N ASP A 54 1.25 -1.53 -8.15
CA ASP A 54 -0.09 -0.97 -8.30
C ASP A 54 -0.68 -0.53 -6.96
N MET A 55 -0.55 -1.35 -5.91
CA MET A 55 -1.12 -1.06 -4.58
C MET A 55 -0.38 0.07 -3.85
N MET A 56 0.91 0.26 -4.12
CA MET A 56 1.74 1.28 -3.47
C MET A 56 1.84 2.58 -4.28
N THR A 57 1.31 2.59 -5.50
CA THR A 57 1.23 3.79 -6.32
C THR A 57 0.18 4.74 -5.72
N PRO A 58 0.55 5.96 -5.30
CA PRO A 58 -0.40 6.86 -4.70
C PRO A 58 -1.44 7.34 -5.72
N PHE A 59 -2.71 7.00 -5.49
CA PHE A 59 -3.82 7.34 -6.40
C PHE A 59 -3.95 8.86 -6.67
N TRP A 60 -3.49 9.71 -5.75
CA TRP A 60 -3.52 11.16 -5.91
C TRP A 60 -2.41 11.71 -6.82
N ALA A 61 -1.38 10.92 -7.13
CA ALA A 61 -0.26 11.30 -7.96
C ALA A 61 -0.40 10.84 -9.43
N THR A 62 -1.44 10.07 -9.74
CA THR A 62 -1.69 9.50 -11.07
C THR A 62 -2.93 10.11 -11.73
N ASP A 63 -3.14 9.76 -12.99
CA ASP A 63 -4.38 9.97 -13.75
C ASP A 63 -5.22 8.68 -13.86
N THR A 64 -4.82 7.64 -13.14
CA THR A 64 -5.46 6.32 -13.19
C THR A 64 -5.71 5.84 -11.78
N MET A 65 -6.99 5.64 -11.47
CA MET A 65 -7.44 4.96 -10.27
C MET A 65 -7.45 3.46 -10.54
N ILE A 66 -6.76 2.68 -9.71
CA ILE A 66 -6.66 1.24 -9.82
C ILE A 66 -7.53 0.60 -8.74
N ASN A 67 -8.45 -0.28 -9.16
CA ASN A 67 -9.28 -1.10 -8.28
C ASN A 67 -9.99 -0.33 -7.15
N GLU A 68 -10.59 0.83 -7.46
CA GLU A 68 -11.45 1.51 -6.49
C GLU A 68 -12.57 0.57 -6.05
N SER A 69 -12.63 0.30 -4.75
CA SER A 69 -13.67 -0.53 -4.16
C SER A 69 -14.96 0.26 -4.07
N VAL A 70 -16.00 -0.22 -4.74
CA VAL A 70 -17.34 0.38 -4.70
C VAL A 70 -18.38 -0.63 -4.27
N LEU A 71 -19.29 -0.19 -3.41
CA LEU A 71 -20.45 -0.96 -3.00
C LEU A 71 -21.67 -0.43 -3.76
N MET A 72 -22.25 -1.27 -4.61
CA MET A 72 -23.43 -0.89 -5.38
C MET A 72 -24.66 -0.94 -4.48
N VAL A 73 -25.33 0.20 -4.28
CA VAL A 73 -26.50 0.28 -3.39
C VAL A 73 -27.73 0.73 -4.16
N SER A 74 -28.84 0.03 -3.97
CA SER A 74 -30.17 0.43 -4.45
C SER A 74 -31.03 0.96 -3.30
N ASN A 75 -31.88 1.94 -3.59
CA ASN A 75 -32.95 2.40 -2.69
C ASN A 75 -34.24 1.57 -2.82
N GLY A 76 -34.24 0.53 -3.66
CA GLY A 76 -35.39 -0.36 -3.92
C GLY A 76 -36.22 0.03 -5.14
N THR A 77 -36.07 1.25 -5.68
CA THR A 77 -36.80 1.72 -6.86
C THR A 77 -35.90 1.98 -8.05
N GLU A 78 -34.62 2.28 -7.82
CA GLU A 78 -33.62 2.55 -8.86
C GLU A 78 -32.60 1.42 -8.98
N SER A 79 -31.94 1.35 -10.13
CA SER A 79 -30.76 0.51 -10.33
C SER A 79 -29.72 0.74 -9.22
N PRO A 80 -29.09 -0.33 -8.70
CA PRO A 80 -27.96 -0.19 -7.80
C PRO A 80 -26.86 0.66 -8.43
N LYS A 81 -26.31 1.60 -7.65
CA LYS A 81 -25.32 2.55 -8.14
C LYS A 81 -24.28 2.91 -7.10
N ALA A 82 -23.14 3.40 -7.57
CA ALA A 82 -22.08 3.96 -6.74
C ALA A 82 -21.43 5.15 -7.46
N ARG A 83 -21.04 6.16 -6.69
CA ARG A 83 -20.28 7.30 -7.20
C ARG A 83 -18.79 6.99 -7.08
N LEU A 84 -18.03 7.21 -8.15
CA LEU A 84 -16.57 7.06 -8.13
C LEU A 84 -15.91 8.25 -7.43
N LEU A 85 -14.73 8.03 -6.85
CA LEU A 85 -13.98 9.08 -6.15
C LEU A 85 -13.66 10.27 -7.07
N PHE A 86 -13.27 9.99 -8.32
CA PHE A 86 -13.04 10.99 -9.34
C PHE A 86 -14.00 10.81 -10.54
N PRO A 87 -14.39 11.91 -11.22
CA PRO A 87 -15.00 11.85 -12.53
C PRO A 87 -14.13 11.06 -13.50
N ALA A 88 -14.62 9.92 -13.97
CA ALA A 88 -13.91 9.06 -14.90
C ALA A 88 -14.01 9.63 -16.32
N ILE A 89 -12.86 9.70 -16.99
CA ILE A 89 -12.78 9.97 -18.43
C ILE A 89 -13.06 8.68 -19.20
N LYS A 90 -12.51 7.56 -18.73
CA LYS A 90 -12.68 6.24 -19.32
C LYS A 90 -12.61 5.16 -18.25
N ILE A 91 -13.64 4.34 -18.17
CA ILE A 91 -13.61 3.09 -17.40
C ILE A 91 -12.77 2.07 -18.15
N LEU A 92 -11.74 1.53 -17.50
CA LEU A 92 -10.84 0.53 -18.08
C LEU A 92 -11.29 -0.88 -17.73
N SER A 93 -11.78 -1.10 -16.50
CA SER A 93 -12.40 -2.36 -16.11
C SER A 93 -13.33 -2.20 -14.90
N VAL A 94 -14.33 -3.09 -14.84
CA VAL A 94 -15.17 -3.30 -13.66
C VAL A 94 -15.10 -4.80 -13.35
N LYS A 95 -14.64 -5.15 -12.16
CA LYS A 95 -14.47 -6.54 -11.71
C LYS A 95 -15.14 -6.76 -10.36
N ASN A 96 -15.31 -8.01 -9.95
CA ASN A 96 -15.58 -8.32 -8.54
C ASN A 96 -14.32 -8.03 -7.70
N ALA A 97 -14.43 -7.92 -6.38
CA ALA A 97 -13.29 -7.62 -5.52
C ALA A 97 -12.18 -8.68 -5.59
N ALA A 98 -12.51 -9.94 -5.89
CA ALA A 98 -11.55 -11.03 -6.11
C ALA A 98 -10.71 -10.88 -7.39
N LEU A 99 -11.09 -9.97 -8.29
CA LEU A 99 -10.43 -9.66 -9.57
C LEU A 99 -10.46 -10.79 -10.62
N ASP A 100 -11.21 -11.87 -10.38
CA ASP A 100 -11.31 -13.05 -11.24
C ASP A 100 -12.53 -13.02 -12.19
N LYS A 101 -13.50 -12.13 -11.95
CA LYS A 101 -14.67 -11.91 -12.80
C LYS A 101 -14.73 -10.48 -13.30
N THR A 102 -14.88 -10.31 -14.62
CA THR A 102 -15.03 -9.00 -15.28
C THR A 102 -16.47 -8.79 -15.75
N TYR A 103 -16.99 -7.59 -15.52
CA TYR A 103 -18.33 -7.15 -15.90
C TYR A 103 -18.28 -6.22 -17.11
N LYS A 104 -19.25 -6.33 -18.02
CA LYS A 104 -19.22 -5.67 -19.33
C LYS A 104 -20.10 -4.42 -19.38
N GLU A 105 -19.61 -3.37 -20.01
CA GLU A 105 -20.38 -2.15 -20.28
C GLU A 105 -21.61 -2.46 -21.13
N GLY A 106 -22.75 -1.84 -20.82
CA GLY A 106 -24.04 -2.04 -21.49
C GLY A 106 -24.74 -3.37 -21.17
N VAL A 107 -24.03 -4.33 -20.56
CA VAL A 107 -24.57 -5.66 -20.18
C VAL A 107 -24.69 -5.81 -18.68
N ASP A 108 -23.72 -5.30 -17.93
CA ASP A 108 -23.70 -5.33 -16.47
C ASP A 108 -23.79 -3.93 -15.87
N TRP A 109 -23.15 -2.96 -16.51
CA TRP A 109 -23.05 -1.60 -15.98
C TRP A 109 -23.08 -0.54 -17.07
N VAL A 110 -23.45 0.68 -16.67
CA VAL A 110 -23.31 1.91 -17.45
C VAL A 110 -22.72 2.99 -16.56
N TYR A 111 -22.06 3.98 -17.17
CA TYR A 111 -21.47 5.10 -16.46
C TYR A 111 -21.96 6.43 -17.01
N ALA A 112 -22.51 7.28 -16.14
CA ALA A 112 -22.94 8.64 -16.48
C ALA A 112 -22.94 9.54 -15.24
N ASN A 113 -22.63 10.82 -15.41
CA ASN A 113 -22.69 11.83 -14.33
C ASN A 113 -21.95 11.38 -13.05
N ASP A 114 -20.69 11.00 -13.20
CA ASP A 114 -19.82 10.50 -12.13
C ASP A 114 -20.29 9.20 -11.43
N THR A 115 -21.31 8.55 -11.96
CA THR A 115 -22.02 7.45 -11.30
C THR A 115 -21.99 6.20 -12.16
N LEU A 116 -21.48 5.11 -11.58
CA LEU A 116 -21.61 3.76 -12.12
C LEU A 116 -22.96 3.20 -11.68
N SER A 117 -23.75 2.67 -12.62
CA SER A 117 -25.05 2.04 -12.34
C SER A 117 -25.09 0.63 -12.92
N LEU A 118 -25.68 -0.32 -12.20
CA LEU A 118 -25.93 -1.66 -12.73
C LEU A 118 -27.15 -1.66 -13.65
N VAL A 119 -27.05 -2.34 -14.79
CA VAL A 119 -28.20 -2.51 -15.69
C VAL A 119 -29.12 -3.62 -15.18
N PRO A 120 -30.43 -3.58 -15.50
CA PRO A 120 -31.36 -4.64 -15.12
C PRO A 120 -30.88 -6.02 -15.59
N GLY A 121 -30.83 -6.99 -14.67
CA GLY A 121 -30.37 -8.35 -14.96
C GLY A 121 -28.85 -8.56 -14.86
N SER A 122 -28.07 -7.54 -14.49
CA SER A 122 -26.63 -7.72 -14.24
C SER A 122 -26.37 -8.78 -13.17
N SER A 123 -25.28 -9.53 -13.35
CA SER A 123 -24.80 -10.51 -12.36
C SER A 123 -23.84 -9.91 -11.32
N ALA A 124 -23.67 -8.58 -11.31
CA ALA A 124 -22.83 -7.88 -10.34
C ALA A 124 -23.51 -7.81 -8.96
N PRO A 125 -22.76 -8.00 -7.85
CA PRO A 125 -23.33 -7.90 -6.53
C PRO A 125 -23.82 -6.48 -6.24
N SER A 126 -24.87 -6.40 -5.43
CA SER A 126 -25.38 -5.14 -4.88
C SER A 126 -26.09 -5.40 -3.55
N LEU A 127 -26.27 -4.32 -2.78
CA LEU A 127 -27.07 -4.32 -1.57
C LEU A 127 -28.22 -3.31 -1.68
N THR A 128 -29.25 -3.49 -0.89
CA THR A 128 -30.28 -2.47 -0.69
C THR A 128 -29.91 -1.55 0.47
N THR A 129 -30.49 -0.35 0.46
CA THR A 129 -30.39 0.59 1.57
C THR A 129 -30.90 -0.02 2.88
N GLN A 130 -31.92 -0.88 2.82
CA GLN A 130 -32.46 -1.57 3.99
C GLN A 130 -31.50 -2.63 4.53
N GLN A 131 -30.73 -3.32 3.66
CA GLN A 131 -29.67 -4.22 4.09
C GLN A 131 -28.52 -3.45 4.75
N MET A 132 -28.16 -2.29 4.22
CA MET A 132 -27.12 -1.41 4.80
C MET A 132 -27.55 -0.77 6.12
N TYR A 133 -28.84 -0.47 6.28
CA TYR A 133 -29.42 0.18 7.44
C TYR A 133 -30.62 -0.62 7.96
N PRO A 134 -30.38 -1.78 8.59
CA PRO A 134 -31.45 -2.65 9.05
C PRO A 134 -32.26 -1.98 10.18
N ALA A 135 -33.57 -2.27 10.22
CA ALA A 135 -34.45 -1.76 11.28
C ALA A 135 -34.21 -2.48 12.63
N GLU A 136 -33.82 -3.75 12.58
CA GLU A 136 -33.66 -4.61 13.75
C GLU A 136 -32.20 -4.83 14.11
N LYS A 137 -31.91 -4.79 15.41
CA LYS A 137 -30.58 -5.07 15.94
C LYS A 137 -30.29 -6.56 15.82
N LYS A 138 -29.17 -6.88 15.16
CA LYS A 138 -28.64 -8.25 15.11
C LYS A 138 -27.25 -8.28 15.74
N LYS A 139 -27.10 -9.06 16.81
CA LYS A 139 -25.84 -9.15 17.57
C LYS A 139 -24.71 -9.57 16.64
N GLY A 140 -23.61 -8.80 16.64
CA GLY A 140 -22.44 -9.05 15.79
C GLY A 140 -22.64 -8.72 14.31
N TRP A 141 -23.79 -8.19 13.91
CA TRP A 141 -24.14 -7.87 12.52
C TRP A 141 -24.53 -6.41 12.31
N THR A 142 -24.80 -5.69 13.39
CA THR A 142 -25.25 -4.31 13.33
C THR A 142 -24.59 -3.48 14.40
N PHE A 143 -24.15 -2.27 14.04
CA PHE A 143 -23.71 -1.26 15.00
C PHE A 143 -24.66 -0.05 15.02
N PRO A 144 -24.73 0.68 16.14
CA PRO A 144 -25.40 1.99 16.16
C PRO A 144 -24.73 2.94 15.16
N LYS A 145 -25.55 3.61 14.35
CA LYS A 145 -25.08 4.63 13.41
C LYS A 145 -25.07 6.00 14.09
N ARG A 146 -24.10 6.84 13.73
CA ARG A 146 -24.15 8.27 14.10
C ARG A 146 -25.44 8.91 13.56
N GLY A 147 -26.14 9.64 14.42
CA GLY A 147 -27.44 10.24 14.10
C GLY A 147 -28.64 9.29 14.24
N GLY A 148 -28.47 8.13 14.88
CA GLY A 148 -29.56 7.19 15.15
C GLY A 148 -29.71 6.12 14.07
N GLY A 149 -30.41 5.05 14.42
CA GLY A 149 -30.56 3.84 13.61
C GLY A 149 -29.36 2.90 13.70
N LEU A 150 -29.36 1.90 12.82
CA LEU A 150 -28.34 0.85 12.77
C LEU A 150 -27.64 0.86 11.41
N VAL A 151 -26.42 0.35 11.40
CA VAL A 151 -25.63 0.10 10.19
C VAL A 151 -25.17 -1.35 10.17
N LEU A 152 -25.19 -1.95 8.99
CA LEU A 152 -24.63 -3.28 8.76
C LEU A 152 -23.15 -3.33 9.13
N PHE A 153 -22.77 -4.38 9.82
CA PHE A 153 -21.40 -4.70 10.19
C PHE A 153 -21.14 -6.17 9.90
N GLN A 154 -20.03 -6.44 9.21
CA GLN A 154 -19.51 -7.77 8.96
C GLN A 154 -17.98 -7.74 8.97
N GLU A 155 -17.41 -8.83 9.48
CA GLU A 155 -15.98 -9.13 9.39
C GLU A 155 -15.76 -10.23 8.35
N GLY A 156 -14.50 -10.46 7.98
CA GLY A 156 -14.15 -11.52 7.04
C GLY A 156 -14.37 -11.07 5.59
N HIS A 157 -14.86 -11.98 4.77
CA HIS A 157 -14.98 -11.76 3.32
C HIS A 157 -16.33 -11.16 2.88
N TYR A 158 -17.27 -10.90 3.78
CA TYR A 158 -18.62 -10.45 3.41
C TYR A 158 -18.62 -9.22 2.49
N PHE A 159 -17.90 -8.15 2.84
CA PHE A 159 -17.86 -6.96 1.99
C PHE A 159 -17.05 -7.18 0.70
N HIS A 160 -16.04 -8.06 0.73
CA HIS A 160 -15.31 -8.46 -0.48
C HIS A 160 -16.24 -9.12 -1.50
N ASP A 161 -17.18 -9.95 -1.04
CA ASP A 161 -18.16 -10.60 -1.92
C ASP A 161 -19.22 -9.63 -2.48
N HIS A 162 -19.38 -8.46 -1.86
CA HIS A 162 -20.42 -7.48 -2.23
C HIS A 162 -19.87 -6.23 -2.91
N GLN A 163 -18.54 -6.12 -3.06
CA GLN A 163 -17.88 -4.97 -3.67
C GLN A 163 -17.42 -5.27 -5.09
N LEU A 164 -17.39 -4.21 -5.90
CA LEU A 164 -16.73 -4.20 -7.20
C LEU A 164 -15.39 -3.47 -7.08
N ALA A 165 -14.44 -3.85 -7.94
CA ALA A 165 -13.19 -3.14 -8.15
C ALA A 165 -13.23 -2.43 -9.51
N VAL A 166 -13.17 -1.10 -9.50
CA VAL A 166 -13.28 -0.27 -10.71
C VAL A 166 -11.93 0.38 -11.01
N THR A 167 -11.40 0.14 -12.20
CA THR A 167 -10.19 0.81 -12.69
C THR A 167 -10.56 1.78 -13.80
N TYR A 168 -10.12 3.03 -13.69
CA TYR A 168 -10.50 4.09 -14.62
C TYR A 168 -9.49 5.24 -14.66
N THR A 169 -9.51 5.97 -15.76
CA THR A 169 -8.71 7.20 -15.93
C THR A 169 -9.49 8.43 -15.49
N HIS A 170 -8.81 9.44 -14.95
CA HIS A 170 -9.38 10.70 -14.49
C HIS A 170 -8.38 11.85 -14.70
N LYS A 171 -8.84 13.10 -14.53
CA LYS A 171 -7.93 14.25 -14.59
C LYS A 171 -6.97 14.24 -13.39
N LYS A 172 -5.72 14.65 -13.59
CA LYS A 172 -4.74 14.84 -12.51
C LYS A 172 -5.13 16.00 -11.59
N GLY A 173 -4.66 15.99 -10.35
CA GLY A 173 -4.80 17.10 -9.40
C GLY A 173 -6.21 17.29 -8.81
N LEU A 174 -7.07 16.28 -8.92
CA LEU A 174 -8.43 16.30 -8.38
C LEU A 174 -8.47 16.03 -6.87
N TRP A 175 -7.51 15.29 -6.32
CA TRP A 175 -7.43 15.04 -4.88
C TRP A 175 -7.21 16.35 -4.12
N LYS A 176 -8.09 16.63 -3.15
CA LYS A 176 -8.03 17.80 -2.25
C LYS A 176 -7.83 17.41 -0.78
N GLY A 177 -7.69 16.12 -0.51
CA GLY A 177 -7.42 15.62 0.84
C GLY A 177 -5.93 15.69 1.20
N PRO A 178 -5.56 15.15 2.38
CA PRO A 178 -4.17 15.16 2.83
C PRO A 178 -3.27 14.36 1.88
N VAL A 179 -2.05 14.85 1.69
CA VAL A 179 -0.98 14.17 0.96
C VAL A 179 0.17 13.94 1.94
N PRO A 180 0.61 12.69 2.17
CA PRO A 180 1.78 12.42 3.00
C PRO A 180 3.03 13.11 2.45
N GLU A 181 3.77 13.77 3.33
CA GLU A 181 5.02 14.43 2.99
C GLU A 181 6.23 13.55 3.31
N TYR A 182 7.33 13.80 2.61
CA TYR A 182 8.58 13.13 2.87
C TYR A 182 9.14 13.53 4.25
N ALA A 183 9.21 12.57 5.18
CA ALA A 183 9.63 12.79 6.56
C ALA A 183 11.14 12.53 6.82
N GLY A 184 12.01 12.72 5.82
CA GLY A 184 13.44 12.38 5.95
C GLY A 184 14.19 13.17 7.02
N THR A 185 13.78 14.41 7.29
CA THR A 185 14.33 15.26 8.36
C THR A 185 13.84 14.85 9.74
N SER A 186 12.62 14.30 9.84
CA SER A 186 12.03 13.81 11.09
C SER A 186 12.49 12.39 11.46
N LEU A 187 12.90 11.59 10.47
CA LEU A 187 13.36 10.21 10.64
C LEU A 187 14.79 9.98 10.10
N PRO A 188 15.78 10.82 10.44
CA PRO A 188 17.10 10.78 9.81
C PRO A 188 17.85 9.48 10.09
N ASN A 189 17.72 8.94 11.32
CA ASN A 189 18.35 7.69 11.72
C ASN A 189 17.76 6.48 10.98
N THR A 190 16.44 6.45 10.80
CA THR A 190 15.76 5.39 10.05
C THR A 190 16.22 5.39 8.60
N LEU A 191 16.20 6.56 7.96
CA LEU A 191 16.62 6.70 6.58
C LEU A 191 18.09 6.33 6.39
N SER A 192 18.98 6.77 7.30
CA SER A 192 20.39 6.40 7.27
C SER A 192 20.60 4.89 7.37
N LYS A 193 19.86 4.21 8.26
CA LYS A 193 19.91 2.74 8.36
C LYS A 193 19.46 2.07 7.07
N LEU A 194 18.30 2.45 6.55
CA LEU A 194 17.73 1.87 5.32
C LEU A 194 18.66 2.06 4.11
N LYS A 195 19.18 3.27 3.90
CA LYS A 195 20.11 3.57 2.80
C LYS A 195 21.45 2.84 2.92
N ALA A 196 21.89 2.56 4.13
CA ALA A 196 23.12 1.82 4.39
C ALA A 196 22.91 0.30 4.44
N GLY A 197 21.72 -0.21 4.11
CA GLY A 197 21.37 -1.63 4.18
C GLY A 197 21.41 -2.23 5.59
N LYS A 198 21.38 -1.38 6.63
CA LYS A 198 21.47 -1.83 8.03
C LYS A 198 20.12 -2.36 8.51
N PRO A 199 20.11 -3.42 9.34
CA PRO A 199 18.86 -3.98 9.86
C PRO A 199 17.94 -2.95 10.52
N ALA A 200 16.64 -3.08 10.25
CA ALA A 200 15.60 -2.25 10.83
C ALA A 200 14.46 -3.13 11.37
N LYS A 201 13.93 -2.76 12.54
CA LYS A 201 12.73 -3.38 13.11
C LYS A 201 11.60 -2.34 13.09
N ILE A 202 10.48 -2.72 12.49
CA ILE A 202 9.24 -1.94 12.48
C ILE A 202 8.27 -2.61 13.46
N VAL A 203 7.73 -1.84 14.39
CA VAL A 203 6.73 -2.32 15.36
C VAL A 203 5.45 -1.52 15.16
N LEU A 204 4.34 -2.22 14.96
CA LEU A 204 3.04 -1.61 14.74
C LEU A 204 2.21 -1.70 16.01
N TYR A 205 1.70 -0.56 16.47
CA TYR A 205 0.74 -0.45 17.55
C TYR A 205 -0.51 0.25 17.03
N GLY A 206 -1.68 -0.30 17.34
CA GLY A 206 -2.94 0.28 16.93
C GLY A 206 -4.12 -0.61 17.26
N ASP A 207 -5.25 -0.28 16.63
CA ASP A 207 -6.53 -0.95 16.80
C ASP A 207 -6.74 -2.05 15.74
N SER A 208 -8.01 -2.33 15.40
CA SER A 208 -8.38 -3.32 14.39
C SER A 208 -7.85 -2.99 13.00
N ILE A 209 -7.69 -1.71 12.66
CA ILE A 209 -7.18 -1.30 11.34
C ILE A 209 -5.71 -1.69 11.24
N THR A 210 -4.90 -1.36 12.25
CA THR A 210 -3.47 -1.72 12.29
C THR A 210 -3.27 -3.24 12.38
N LYS A 211 -4.17 -3.94 13.06
CA LYS A 211 -4.16 -5.41 13.11
C LYS A 211 -4.38 -6.04 11.71
N GLY A 212 -5.04 -5.34 10.79
CA GLY A 212 -5.35 -5.83 9.45
C GLY A 212 -6.81 -6.22 9.22
N GLY A 213 -7.72 -5.79 10.10
CA GLY A 213 -9.15 -6.09 9.98
C GLY A 213 -9.68 -5.84 8.58
N ASN A 214 -10.34 -6.84 8.00
CA ASN A 214 -10.92 -6.85 6.67
C ASN A 214 -9.98 -6.59 5.47
N ALA A 215 -8.66 -6.56 5.64
CA ALA A 215 -7.76 -6.72 4.48
C ALA A 215 -8.00 -8.10 3.84
N SER A 216 -8.02 -8.22 2.51
CA SER A 216 -8.38 -9.48 1.86
C SER A 216 -7.42 -10.61 2.21
N GLY A 217 -6.12 -10.34 2.28
CA GLY A 217 -5.11 -11.29 2.76
C GLY A 217 -5.27 -11.69 4.23
N PHE A 218 -5.79 -10.79 5.07
CA PHE A 218 -6.07 -11.09 6.48
C PHE A 218 -7.30 -11.99 6.65
N THR A 219 -8.30 -11.85 5.78
CA THR A 219 -9.55 -12.60 5.84
C THR A 219 -9.55 -13.86 4.97
N GLY A 220 -8.50 -14.09 4.18
CA GLY A 220 -8.41 -15.18 3.21
C GLY A 220 -9.22 -14.94 1.93
N ALA A 221 -9.72 -13.72 1.71
CA ALA A 221 -10.37 -13.34 0.47
C ALA A 221 -9.33 -13.08 -0.63
N LEU A 222 -9.71 -13.32 -1.89
CA LEU A 222 -8.93 -12.87 -3.04
C LEU A 222 -9.02 -11.33 -3.18
N PRO A 223 -8.00 -10.64 -3.73
CA PRO A 223 -6.75 -11.19 -4.28
C PRO A 223 -5.67 -11.45 -3.21
N GLY A 224 -6.00 -11.41 -1.92
CA GLY A 224 -5.03 -11.68 -0.85
C GLY A 224 -4.15 -10.48 -0.50
N MET A 225 -4.64 -9.25 -0.65
CA MET A 225 -3.91 -8.03 -0.31
C MET A 225 -3.56 -8.02 1.18
N PRO A 226 -2.27 -7.89 1.55
CA PRO A 226 -1.85 -7.86 2.95
C PRO A 226 -2.47 -6.68 3.73
N PRO A 227 -2.54 -6.78 5.07
CA PRO A 227 -2.74 -5.62 5.94
C PRO A 227 -1.80 -4.45 5.56
N PHE A 228 -2.28 -3.21 5.66
CA PHE A 228 -1.52 -2.04 5.19
C PHE A 228 -0.11 -1.94 5.81
N GLY A 229 0.05 -2.34 7.08
CA GLY A 229 1.33 -2.27 7.77
C GLY A 229 2.35 -3.28 7.23
N GLU A 230 1.89 -4.45 6.79
CA GLU A 230 2.71 -5.46 6.13
C GLU A 230 3.03 -5.04 4.70
N LEU A 231 2.03 -4.56 3.96
CA LEU A 231 2.20 -4.01 2.60
C LEU A 231 3.23 -2.87 2.57
N PHE A 232 3.20 -1.98 3.56
CA PHE A 232 4.21 -0.94 3.73
C PHE A 232 5.63 -1.49 3.94
N VAL A 233 5.79 -2.53 4.76
CA VAL A 233 7.09 -3.16 5.01
C VAL A 233 7.59 -3.90 3.77
N GLU A 234 6.72 -4.58 3.03
CA GLU A 234 7.05 -5.22 1.76
C GLU A 234 7.55 -4.21 0.74
N TYR A 235 6.89 -3.05 0.63
CA TYR A 235 7.36 -1.96 -0.21
C TYR A 235 8.72 -1.41 0.24
N LEU A 236 8.96 -1.25 1.54
CA LEU A 236 10.28 -0.83 2.01
C LEU A 236 11.38 -1.85 1.65
N ARG A 237 11.08 -3.14 1.73
CA ARG A 237 12.01 -4.21 1.34
C ARG A 237 12.28 -4.25 -0.17
N SER A 238 11.33 -3.82 -1.00
CA SER A 238 11.55 -3.73 -2.45
C SER A 238 12.39 -2.51 -2.84
N VAL A 239 12.37 -1.45 -2.03
CA VAL A 239 13.11 -0.20 -2.28
C VAL A 239 14.52 -0.21 -1.68
N TYR A 240 14.71 -0.84 -0.51
CA TYR A 240 15.99 -0.81 0.21
C TYR A 240 16.56 -2.22 0.40
N ASP A 241 17.86 -2.38 0.15
CA ASP A 241 18.62 -3.60 0.44
C ASP A 241 18.94 -3.72 1.94
N SER A 242 17.90 -3.66 2.77
CA SER A 242 17.98 -3.69 4.22
C SER A 242 17.23 -4.90 4.76
N SER A 243 17.78 -5.56 5.78
CA SER A 243 17.04 -6.59 6.53
C SER A 243 15.98 -5.92 7.40
N ILE A 244 14.74 -5.87 6.92
CA ILE A 244 13.61 -5.25 7.62
C ILE A 244 12.74 -6.35 8.25
N THR A 245 12.52 -6.27 9.56
CA THR A 245 11.58 -7.12 10.30
C THR A 245 10.37 -6.30 10.74
N VAL A 246 9.20 -6.95 10.81
CA VAL A 246 7.96 -6.34 11.28
C VAL A 246 7.37 -7.16 12.42
N GLU A 247 6.89 -6.46 13.45
CA GLU A 247 6.11 -7.04 14.53
C GLU A 247 4.80 -6.26 14.69
N ASN A 248 3.69 -6.87 14.30
CA ASN A 248 2.37 -6.28 14.47
C ASN A 248 1.79 -6.65 15.84
N THR A 249 1.75 -5.68 16.74
CA THR A 249 1.24 -5.86 18.11
C THR A 249 -0.20 -5.38 18.27
N ALA A 250 -0.81 -4.86 17.20
CA ALA A 250 -2.10 -4.22 17.26
C ALA A 250 -3.23 -5.18 17.67
N VAL A 251 -4.20 -4.63 18.40
CA VAL A 251 -5.32 -5.40 18.94
C VAL A 251 -6.61 -4.64 18.69
N GLY A 252 -7.58 -5.32 18.09
CA GLY A 252 -8.92 -4.77 17.85
C GLY A 252 -9.54 -4.17 19.11
N GLY A 253 -10.12 -2.98 18.96
CA GLY A 253 -10.78 -2.26 20.06
C GLY A 253 -9.85 -1.65 21.11
N LYS A 254 -8.53 -1.65 20.91
CA LYS A 254 -7.59 -0.91 21.77
C LYS A 254 -7.41 0.52 21.32
N ALA A 255 -7.24 1.41 22.29
CA ALA A 255 -6.96 2.83 22.10
C ALA A 255 -5.56 3.19 22.61
N SER A 256 -5.14 4.45 22.43
CA SER A 256 -3.80 4.93 22.78
C SER A 256 -3.36 4.67 24.23
N PRO A 257 -4.21 4.65 25.29
CA PRO A 257 -3.75 4.30 26.63
C PRO A 257 -3.19 2.88 26.73
N TRP A 258 -3.76 1.93 26.00
CA TRP A 258 -3.22 0.58 25.91
C TRP A 258 -1.86 0.58 25.21
N GLY A 259 -1.69 1.37 24.15
CA GLY A 259 -0.42 1.53 23.46
C GLY A 259 0.69 2.04 24.39
N ILE A 260 0.40 3.10 25.17
CA ILE A 260 1.34 3.65 26.16
C ILE A 260 1.76 2.59 27.18
N ALA A 261 0.81 1.81 27.71
CA ALA A 261 1.10 0.77 28.69
C ALA A 261 1.96 -0.39 28.14
N ASN A 262 2.03 -0.58 26.81
CA ASN A 262 2.64 -1.77 26.19
C ASN A 262 3.83 -1.45 25.27
N VAL A 263 4.12 -0.17 24.97
CA VAL A 263 5.17 0.22 24.00
C VAL A 263 6.57 -0.22 24.45
N HIS A 264 6.86 -0.12 25.75
CA HIS A 264 8.17 -0.42 26.32
C HIS A 264 8.56 -1.91 26.24
N ALA A 265 7.61 -2.81 25.99
CA ALA A 265 7.91 -4.23 25.82
C ALA A 265 8.74 -4.54 24.57
N ARG A 266 8.70 -3.65 23.56
CA ARG A 266 9.29 -3.88 22.23
C ARG A 266 10.05 -2.70 21.67
N VAL A 267 9.85 -1.52 22.24
CA VAL A 267 10.53 -0.28 21.85
C VAL A 267 11.33 0.21 23.06
N THR A 268 12.65 0.07 22.97
CA THR A 268 13.59 0.64 23.92
C THR A 268 14.03 2.01 23.42
N VAL A 269 13.99 3.01 24.32
CA VAL A 269 14.50 4.36 24.06
C VAL A 269 16.00 4.40 24.36
#